data_AF-U3GBD0-F1
#
_entry.id   AF-U3GBD0-F1
#
_cell.length_a   1.000
_cell.length_b   1.000
_cell.length_c   1.000
_cell.angle_alpha   90.00
_cell.angle_beta   90.00
_cell.angle_gamma   90.00
#
_symmetry.space_group_name_H-M   'P 1'
#
loop_
_entity.id
_entity.type
_entity.pdbx_description
1 polymer ?
#
loop_
_entity_poly.entity_id
_entity_poly.type
_entity_poly.pdbx_seq_one_letter_code
_entity_poly.pdbx_strand_id
1 'polypeptide(L)' 'MTDFQALPDIRRYQAHADLFDKLSKLRTFLSMLHATGFEHFRAIDDTRQAEYLWTCLDFAEEAYRALTVWDGIDVSEGVS' A
#
# COMPACT_ATOMS: atom_id res chain seq x y z
N MET A 1 7.20 -34.41 -22.79
CA MET A 1 7.07 -34.11 -21.35
C MET A 1 7.60 -32.70 -21.17
N THR A 2 6.75 -31.71 -21.46
CA THR A 2 7.09 -30.30 -21.33
C THR A 2 6.99 -29.97 -19.86
N ASP A 3 8.15 -29.71 -19.27
CA ASP A 3 8.29 -29.09 -17.98
C ASP A 3 7.52 -27.76 -18.03
N PHE A 4 6.33 -27.72 -17.41
CA PHE A 4 5.68 -26.47 -17.04
C PHE A 4 6.53 -25.87 -15.92
N GLN A 5 7.75 -25.43 -16.25
CA GLN A 5 8.54 -24.60 -15.36
C GLN A 5 7.70 -23.38 -15.03
N ALA A 6 7.25 -23.36 -13.78
CA ALA A 6 6.52 -22.31 -13.09
C ALA A 6 6.49 -21.00 -13.87
N LEU A 7 5.43 -20.80 -14.67
CA LEU A 7 5.13 -19.46 -15.15
C LEU A 7 5.05 -18.59 -13.89
N PRO A 8 5.87 -17.52 -13.78
CA PRO A 8 5.80 -16.66 -12.61
C PRO A 8 4.36 -16.19 -12.47
N ASP A 9 3.79 -16.34 -11.28
CA ASP A 9 2.44 -15.88 -11.00
C ASP A 9 2.42 -14.36 -11.18
N ILE A 10 1.98 -13.93 -12.36
CA ILE A 10 1.99 -12.52 -12.79
C ILE A 10 1.22 -11.66 -11.78
N ARG A 11 0.17 -12.22 -11.16
CA ARG A 11 -0.63 -11.52 -10.15
C ARG A 11 0.18 -11.27 -8.88
N ARG A 12 0.95 -12.26 -8.42
CA ARG A 12 1.86 -12.07 -7.28
C ARG A 12 2.96 -11.08 -7.61
N TYR A 13 3.58 -11.18 -8.78
CA TYR A 13 4.62 -10.22 -9.17
C TYR A 13 4.11 -8.78 -9.19
N GLN A 14 2.92 -8.55 -9.75
CA GLN A 14 2.27 -7.24 -9.73
C GLN A 14 1.94 -6.80 -8.29
N ALA A 15 1.38 -7.68 -7.47
CA ALA A 15 1.07 -7.40 -6.08
C ALA A 15 2.31 -7.01 -5.26
N HIS A 16 3.46 -7.62 -5.53
CA HIS A 16 4.72 -7.20 -4.90
C HIS A 16 5.14 -5.79 -5.31
N ALA A 17 5.02 -5.44 -6.60
CA ALA A 17 5.32 -4.11 -7.09
C ALA A 17 4.39 -3.06 -6.45
N ASP A 18 3.10 -3.37 -6.38
CA ASP A 18 2.08 -2.50 -5.77
C ASP A 18 2.34 -2.34 -4.25
N LEU A 19 2.64 -3.44 -3.55
CA LEU A 19 3.02 -3.42 -2.13
C LEU A 19 4.22 -2.50 -1.89
N PHE A 20 5.27 -2.63 -2.69
CA PHE A 20 6.46 -1.81 -2.58
C PHE A 20 6.17 -0.33 -2.83
N ASP A 21 5.38 0.00 -3.85
CA ASP A 21 4.97 1.37 -4.17
C ASP A 21 4.19 2.01 -3.01
N LYS A 22 3.16 1.33 -2.50
CA LYS A 22 2.31 1.84 -1.41
C LYS A 22 3.08 2.01 -0.11
N LEU A 23 3.90 1.04 0.28
CA LEU A 23 4.76 1.17 1.46
C LEU A 23 5.79 2.31 1.32
N SER A 24 6.34 2.51 0.12
CA SER A 24 7.29 3.60 -0.14
C SER A 24 6.63 4.98 -0.02
N LYS A 25 5.40 5.13 -0.55
CA LYS A 25 4.60 6.34 -0.43
C LYS A 25 4.22 6.60 1.03
N LEU A 26 3.68 5.60 1.72
CA LEU A 26 3.32 5.71 3.14
C LEU A 26 4.53 6.11 4.00
N ARG A 27 5.69 5.46 3.81
CA ARG A 27 6.93 5.83 4.50
C ARG A 27 7.32 7.28 4.25
N THR A 28 7.19 7.75 3.01
CA THR A 28 7.53 9.12 2.63
C THR A 28 6.64 10.13 3.36
N PHE A 29 5.32 9.89 3.39
CA PHE A 29 4.38 10.73 4.13
C PHE A 29 4.71 10.72 5.63
N LEU A 30 4.77 9.54 6.26
CA LEU A 30 5.06 9.44 7.69
C LEU A 30 6.42 10.04 8.08
N SER A 31 7.42 9.99 7.19
CA SER A 31 8.73 10.61 7.44
C SER A 31 8.67 12.13 7.47
N MET A 32 7.78 12.75 6.66
CA MET A 32 7.52 14.19 6.74
C MET A 32 6.88 14.58 8.06
N LEU A 33 6.07 13.70 8.67
CA LEU A 33 5.57 13.92 10.02
C LEU A 33 6.67 13.75 11.07
N HIS A 34 7.54 12.75 10.92
CA HIS A 34 8.51 12.38 11.96
C HIS A 34 9.69 13.36 12.12
N ALA A 35 10.12 14.05 11.05
CA ALA A 35 11.26 14.97 11.09
C ALA A 35 10.82 16.41 10.83
N THR A 36 10.72 17.24 11.89
CA THR A 36 10.40 18.69 11.89
C THR A 36 9.10 19.13 11.19
N GLY A 37 8.48 18.30 10.36
CA GLY A 37 7.26 18.58 9.64
C GLY A 37 5.99 18.30 10.42
N PHE A 38 6.07 17.71 11.62
CA PHE A 38 4.91 17.65 12.52
C PHE A 38 4.41 19.03 12.93
N GLU A 39 5.31 19.97 13.24
CA GLU A 39 4.92 21.35 13.54
C GLU A 39 4.29 22.03 12.32
N HIS A 40 4.80 21.75 11.12
CA HIS A 40 4.19 22.21 9.87
C HIS A 40 2.81 21.61 9.65
N PHE A 41 2.64 20.31 9.90
CA PHE A 41 1.37 19.60 9.83
C PHE A 41 0.35 20.17 10.83
N ARG A 42 0.78 20.53 12.04
CA ARG A 42 -0.10 21.19 13.03
C ARG A 42 -0.49 22.62 12.66
N ALA A 43 0.31 23.27 11.81
CA ALA A 43 0.09 24.65 11.39
C ALA A 43 -0.79 24.79 10.14
N ILE A 44 -1.07 23.70 9.41
CA ILE A 44 -2.03 23.69 8.30
C ILE A 44 -3.47 23.50 8.80
N ASP A 45 -4.45 23.85 7.96
CA ASP A 45 -5.86 23.75 8.32
C ASP A 45 -6.34 22.30 8.53
N ASP A 46 -7.35 22.15 9.39
CA ASP A 46 -7.90 20.85 9.81
C ASP A 46 -8.37 19.99 8.63
N THR A 47 -8.91 20.60 7.57
CA THR A 47 -9.34 19.87 6.36
C THR A 47 -8.14 19.23 5.67
N ARG A 48 -7.06 19.99 5.48
CA ARG A 48 -5.82 19.45 4.89
C ARG A 48 -5.13 18.42 5.79
N GLN A 49 -5.20 18.59 7.11
CA GLN A 49 -4.73 17.57 8.05
C GLN A 49 -5.51 16.26 7.87
N ALA A 50 -6.84 16.35 7.80
CA ALA A 50 -7.70 15.20 7.60
C ALA A 50 -7.40 14.52 6.25
N GLU A 51 -7.30 15.26 5.15
CA GLU A 51 -6.97 14.73 3.82
C GLU A 51 -5.61 14.01 3.80
N TYR A 52 -4.61 14.57 4.48
CA TYR A 52 -3.29 13.98 4.59
C TYR A 52 -3.34 12.64 5.34
N LEU A 53 -4.04 12.59 6.47
CA LEU A 53 -4.20 11.37 7.25
C LEU A 53 -5.03 10.33 6.49
N TRP A 54 -6.06 10.76 5.75
CA TRP A 54 -6.85 9.89 4.88
C TRP A 54 -5.99 9.25 3.79
N THR A 55 -5.14 10.04 3.14
CA THR A 55 -4.19 9.54 2.14
C THR A 55 -3.24 8.49 2.72
N CYS A 56 -2.81 8.65 3.98
CA CYS A 56 -1.99 7.64 4.65
C CYS A 56 -2.76 6.34 4.90
N LEU A 57 -4.03 6.43 5.27
CA LEU A 57 -4.90 5.27 5.46
C LEU A 57 -5.15 4.53 4.15
N ASP A 58 -5.40 5.25 3.05
CA ASP A 58 -5.59 4.67 1.73
C ASP A 58 -4.35 3.88 1.28
N PHE A 59 -3.14 4.44 1.43
CA PHE A 59 -1.91 3.70 1.10
C PHE A 59 -1.70 2.48 2.00
N ALA A 60 -2.06 2.56 3.27
CA ALA A 60 -1.96 1.41 4.18
C ALA A 60 -2.93 0.29 3.79
N GLU A 61 -4.17 0.64 3.43
CA GLU A 61 -5.17 -0.33 2.98
C GLU A 61 -4.78 -0.97 1.64
N GLU A 62 -4.32 -0.18 0.67
CA GLU A 62 -3.85 -0.69 -0.62
C GLU A 62 -2.62 -1.60 -0.45
N ALA A 63 -1.68 -1.25 0.43
CA ALA A 63 -0.56 -2.10 0.78
C ALA A 63 -1.02 -3.43 1.41
N TYR A 64 -1.99 -3.38 2.32
CA TYR A 64 -2.55 -4.59 2.93
C TYR A 64 -3.19 -5.51 1.88
N ARG A 65 -4.00 -4.95 0.98
CA ARG A 65 -4.61 -5.71 -0.13
C ARG A 65 -3.53 -6.34 -1.01
N ALA A 66 -2.51 -5.58 -1.39
CA ALA A 66 -1.40 -6.10 -2.19
C ALA A 66 -0.64 -7.24 -1.46
N LEU A 67 -0.42 -7.11 -0.15
CA LEU A 67 0.18 -8.18 0.67
C LEU A 67 -0.67 -9.45 0.67
N THR A 68 -1.99 -9.35 0.82
CA THR A 68 -2.87 -10.55 0.80
C THR A 68 -2.81 -11.30 -0.54
N VAL A 69 -2.73 -10.58 -1.67
CA VAL A 69 -2.57 -11.18 -3.00
C VAL A 69 -1.17 -11.80 -3.15
N TRP A 70 -0.12 -11.11 -2.69
CA TRP A 70 1.25 -11.61 -2.70
C TRP A 70 1.40 -12.92 -1.91
N ASP A 71 0.83 -12.97 -0.70
CA ASP A 71 0.84 -14.14 0.18
C ASP A 71 -0.02 -15.30 -0.36
N GLY A 72 -0.78 -15.08 -1.44
CA GLY A 72 -1.67 -16.07 -2.04
C GLY A 72 -2.94 -16.31 -1.24
N ILE A 73 -3.26 -15.44 -0.29
CA ILE A 73 -4.49 -15.42 0.50
C ILE A 73 -5.52 -14.53 -0.22
N ASP A 74 -5.64 -14.71 -1.53
CA ASP A 74 -6.62 -13.97 -2.33
C ASP A 74 -8.01 -14.42 -1.87
N VAL A 75 -8.60 -13.65 -0.94
CA VAL A 75 -10.01 -13.74 -0.59
C VAL A 75 -10.77 -13.16 -1.77
N SER A 76 -10.75 -13.86 -2.90
CA SER A 76 -11.84 -13.74 -3.86
C SER A 76 -13.07 -14.19 -3.08
N GLU A 77 -13.80 -13.23 -2.53
CA GLU A 77 -15.17 -13.46 -2.10
C GLU A 77 -15.85 -14.22 -3.22
N GLY A 78 -16.32 -15.43 -2.90
CA GLY A 78 -17.18 -16.20 -3.76
C GLY A 78 -18.45 -15.40 -3.99
N VAL A 79 -18.45 -14.58 -5.04
CA VAL A 79 -19.68 -14.12 -5.67
C VAL A 79 -20.13 -15.26 -6.56
N SER A 80 -21.26 -15.84 -6.15
CA SER A 80 -21.96 -16.96 -6.77
C SER A 80 -22.40 -16.67 -8.20
#